data_AF-A0A9X2N5M8-F1
#
_entry.id   AF-A0A9X2N5M8-F1
#
_cell.length_a   1.000
_cell.length_b   1.000
_cell.length_c   1.000
_cell.angle_alpha   90.00
_cell.angle_beta   90.00
_cell.angle_gamma   90.00
#
_symmetry.space_group_name_H-M   'P 1'
#
loop_
_entity.id
_entity.type
_entity.pdbx_description
1 polymer ?
#
loop_
_entity_poly.entity_id
_entity_poly.type
_entity_poly.pdbx_seq_one_letter_code
_entity_poly.pdbx_strand_id
1 'polypeptide(L)'
;MSGLDVLGIALIGAVALGGLTLTIVRAARSTKPREKQMAALAAQLDGRNQVNVRMIENGLSVEDLVWVARSRGYSLIVHRSFKYYEFVYTPHQPGRLA
;
A
#
# COMPACT_ATOMS: atom_id res chain seq x y z
N MET A 1 23.03 -13.40 -41.19
CA MET A 1 22.07 -13.09 -40.12
C MET A 1 20.79 -12.65 -40.77
N SER A 2 19.75 -13.46 -40.63
CA SER A 2 18.46 -13.30 -41.29
C SER A 2 17.62 -12.27 -40.52
N GLY A 3 16.72 -11.53 -41.19
CA GLY A 3 15.86 -10.54 -40.51
C GLY A 3 14.99 -11.12 -39.37
N LEU A 4 14.73 -12.43 -39.41
CA LEU A 4 14.06 -13.20 -38.35
C LEU A 4 14.89 -13.31 -37.06
N ASP A 5 16.22 -13.39 -37.15
CA ASP A 5 17.12 -13.51 -36.00
C ASP A 5 17.16 -12.20 -35.19
N VAL A 6 17.13 -11.06 -35.90
CA VAL A 6 17.15 -9.73 -35.30
C VAL A 6 15.83 -9.45 -34.55
N LEU A 7 14.70 -9.90 -35.12
CA LEU A 7 13.38 -9.70 -34.54
C LEU A 7 13.17 -10.54 -33.27
N GLY A 8 13.70 -11.78 -33.26
CA GLY A 8 13.68 -12.65 -32.07
C GLY A 8 14.50 -12.10 -30.90
N ILE A 9 15.70 -11.57 -31.17
CA ILE A 9 16.56 -10.96 -30.14
C ILE A 9 15.89 -9.70 -29.57
N ALA A 10 15.27 -8.87 -30.41
CA ALA A 10 14.55 -7.67 -29.97
C ALA A 10 13.35 -8.00 -29.07
N LEU A 11 12.59 -9.05 -29.41
CA LEU A 11 11.44 -9.50 -28.62
C LEU A 11 11.86 -10.04 -27.24
N ILE A 12 12.91 -10.84 -27.18
CA ILE A 12 13.45 -11.36 -25.92
C ILE A 12 13.98 -10.22 -25.05
N GLY A 13 14.68 -9.25 -25.65
CA GLY A 13 15.13 -8.04 -24.95
C GLY A 13 13.98 -7.21 -24.38
N ALA A 14 12.90 -7.03 -25.14
CA ALA A 14 11.72 -6.28 -24.67
C ALA A 14 10.99 -7.00 -23.52
N VAL A 15 10.85 -8.33 -23.58
CA VAL A 15 10.24 -9.13 -22.51
C VAL A 15 11.11 -9.11 -21.25
N ALA A 16 12.43 -9.22 -21.40
CA ALA A 16 13.37 -9.16 -20.28
C ALA A 16 13.34 -7.79 -19.59
N LEU A 17 13.39 -6.69 -20.36
CA LEU A 17 13.32 -5.33 -19.83
C LEU A 17 11.95 -5.02 -19.20
N GLY A 18 10.86 -5.47 -19.82
CA GLY A 18 9.50 -5.32 -19.27
C GLY A 18 9.34 -6.08 -17.95
N GLY A 19 9.79 -7.34 -17.91
CA GLY A 19 9.76 -8.18 -16.71
C GLY A 19 10.63 -7.64 -15.58
N LEU A 20 11.84 -7.15 -15.90
CA LEU A 20 12.73 -6.52 -14.93
C LEU A 20 12.12 -5.24 -14.34
N THR A 21 11.52 -4.40 -15.19
CA THR A 21 10.87 -3.15 -14.75
C THR A 21 9.70 -3.43 -13.82
N LEU A 22 8.84 -4.40 -14.16
CA LEU A 22 7.73 -4.84 -13.31
C LEU A 22 8.24 -5.37 -11.96
N THR A 23 9.34 -6.11 -11.96
CA THR A 23 9.96 -6.66 -10.75
C THR A 23 10.57 -5.56 -9.89
N ILE A 24 11.26 -4.58 -10.48
CA ILE A 24 11.81 -3.42 -9.78
C ILE A 24 10.70 -2.55 -9.21
N VAL A 25 9.62 -2.29 -9.94
CA VAL A 25 8.47 -1.52 -9.42
C VAL A 25 7.78 -2.26 -8.28
N ARG A 26 7.62 -3.59 -8.39
CA ARG A 26 7.09 -4.42 -7.28
C ARG A 26 8.03 -4.41 -6.08
N ALA A 27 9.34 -4.56 -6.32
CA ALA A 27 10.35 -4.57 -5.27
C ALA A 27 10.46 -3.20 -4.59
N ALA A 28 10.49 -2.10 -5.36
CA ALA A 28 10.49 -0.72 -4.86
C ALA A 28 9.21 -0.37 -4.09
N ARG A 29 8.06 -0.91 -4.52
CA ARG A 29 6.80 -0.79 -3.78
C ARG A 29 6.82 -1.65 -2.51
N SER A 30 7.49 -2.80 -2.53
CA SER A 30 7.73 -3.68 -1.37
C SER A 30 8.77 -3.13 -0.39
N THR A 31 9.71 -2.28 -0.84
CA THR A 31 10.78 -1.69 -0.03
C THR A 31 10.50 -0.25 0.39
N LYS A 32 9.30 0.28 0.17
CA LYS A 32 8.89 1.51 0.87
C LYS A 32 9.06 1.24 2.37
N PRO A 33 9.96 1.93 3.08
CA PRO A 33 10.23 1.67 4.49
C PRO A 33 8.92 1.74 5.24
N ARG A 34 8.64 0.74 6.07
CA ARG A 34 7.43 0.65 6.92
C ARG A 34 7.13 2.01 7.58
N GLU A 35 8.15 2.67 8.10
CA GLU A 35 8.06 4.02 8.70
C GLU A 35 7.53 5.09 7.74
N LYS A 36 7.97 5.13 6.48
CA LYS A 36 7.46 6.10 5.49
C LYS A 36 5.98 5.84 5.17
N GLN A 37 5.56 4.58 5.14
CA GLN A 37 4.16 4.24 4.92
C GLN A 37 3.30 4.63 6.13
N MET A 38 3.79 4.39 7.35
CA MET A 38 3.13 4.81 8.60
C MET A 38 3.02 6.33 8.68
N ALA A 39 4.08 7.07 8.32
CA ALA A 39 4.07 8.53 8.29
C ALA A 39 3.09 9.08 7.24
N ALA A 40 3.04 8.46 6.05
CA ALA A 40 2.08 8.84 5.02
C ALA A 40 0.64 8.58 5.45
N LEU A 41 0.38 7.45 6.12
CA LEU A 41 -0.93 7.16 6.70
C LEU A 41 -1.28 8.19 7.78
N ALA A 42 -0.37 8.49 8.70
CA ALA A 42 -0.59 9.49 9.73
C ALA A 42 -0.92 10.88 9.16
N ALA A 43 -0.26 11.27 8.07
CA ALA A 43 -0.56 12.52 7.36
C ALA A 43 -1.92 12.50 6.66
N GLN A 44 -2.36 11.35 6.13
CA GLN A 44 -3.70 11.22 5.55
C GLN A 44 -4.82 11.31 6.61
N LEU A 45 -4.55 10.82 7.82
CA LEU A 45 -5.48 10.90 8.96
C LEU A 45 -5.48 12.28 9.62
N ASP A 46 -4.59 13.21 9.26
CA ASP A 46 -4.54 14.49 9.94
C ASP A 46 -5.74 15.37 9.56
N GLY A 47 -6.61 15.66 10.54
CA GLY A 47 -7.77 16.55 10.40
C GLY A 47 -8.96 16.03 9.58
N ARG A 48 -9.04 14.73 9.26
CA ARG A 48 -10.14 14.17 8.45
C ARG A 48 -11.10 13.30 9.27
N ASN A 49 -12.39 13.60 9.29
CA ASN A 49 -13.36 12.79 10.04
C ASN A 49 -13.39 11.30 9.67
N GLN A 50 -13.11 10.97 8.40
CA GLN A 50 -13.13 9.61 7.89
C GLN A 50 -12.16 9.45 6.72
N VAL A 51 -11.44 8.32 6.66
CA VAL A 51 -10.51 7.98 5.57
C VAL A 51 -10.66 6.52 5.20
N ASN A 52 -10.75 6.23 3.90
CA ASN A 52 -10.80 4.86 3.38
C ASN A 52 -9.53 4.55 2.60
N VAL A 53 -8.84 3.47 2.97
CA VAL A 53 -7.58 3.02 2.34
C VAL A 53 -7.74 1.61 1.81
N ARG A 54 -7.43 1.38 0.53
CA ARG A 54 -7.53 0.03 -0.04
C ARG A 54 -6.43 -0.87 0.54
N MET A 55 -6.78 -2.11 0.85
CA MET A 55 -5.82 -3.11 1.39
C MET A 55 -4.67 -3.38 0.41
N ILE A 56 -4.93 -3.32 -0.90
CA ILE A 56 -3.92 -3.55 -1.95
C ILE A 56 -2.92 -2.39 -2.10
N GLU A 57 -3.23 -1.22 -1.57
CA GLU A 57 -2.39 -0.02 -1.67
C GLU A 57 -1.43 0.12 -0.49
N ASN A 58 -1.65 -0.67 0.57
CA ASN A 58 -0.92 -0.54 1.82
C ASN A 58 -0.08 -1.80 2.09
N GLY A 59 1.23 -1.61 2.27
CA GLY A 59 2.15 -2.68 2.66
C GLY A 59 2.22 -2.86 4.18
N LEU A 60 1.48 -2.06 4.95
CA LEU A 60 1.44 -2.11 6.40
C LEU A 60 0.61 -3.28 6.93
N SER A 61 1.09 -3.86 8.02
CA SER A 61 0.35 -4.85 8.79
C SER A 61 -0.87 -4.22 9.46
N VAL A 62 -1.89 -5.01 9.79
CA VAL A 62 -3.06 -4.50 10.53
C VAL A 62 -2.64 -3.87 11.87
N GLU A 63 -1.62 -4.43 12.53
CA GLU A 63 -1.08 -3.87 13.78
C GLU A 63 -0.52 -2.46 13.59
N ASP A 64 0.21 -2.21 12.51
CA ASP A 64 0.70 -0.88 12.17
C ASP A 64 -0.44 0.11 11.93
N LEU A 65 -1.48 -0.33 11.21
CA LEU A 65 -2.64 0.51 10.94
C LEU A 65 -3.36 0.90 12.22
N VAL A 66 -3.58 -0.07 13.12
CA VAL A 66 -4.20 0.16 14.43
C VAL A 66 -3.33 1.09 15.27
N TRP A 67 -2.02 0.90 15.27
CA TRP A 67 -1.09 1.73 16.04
C TRP A 67 -1.14 3.20 15.56
N VAL A 68 -1.04 3.42 14.25
CA VAL A 68 -1.12 4.77 13.67
C VAL A 68 -2.49 5.39 13.94
N ALA A 69 -3.58 4.64 13.73
CA ALA A 69 -4.94 5.11 13.99
C ALA A 69 -5.10 5.58 15.44
N ARG A 70 -4.72 4.74 16.41
CA ARG A 70 -4.84 5.06 17.84
C ARG A 70 -3.99 6.27 18.23
N SER A 71 -2.77 6.39 17.72
CA SER A 71 -1.89 7.53 17.99
C SER A 71 -2.49 8.88 17.56
N ARG A 72 -3.43 8.85 16.60
CA ARG A 72 -4.11 10.02 16.04
C ARG A 72 -5.57 10.15 16.48
N GLY A 73 -6.05 9.29 17.38
CA GLY A 73 -7.44 9.32 17.86
C GLY A 73 -8.46 8.72 16.88
N TYR A 74 -8.05 7.80 16.02
CA TYR A 74 -8.91 7.11 15.06
C TYR A 74 -9.20 5.66 15.48
N SER A 75 -10.39 5.19 15.13
CA SER A 75 -10.76 3.78 15.13
C SER A 75 -10.55 3.18 13.74
N LEU A 76 -10.09 1.93 13.68
CA LEU A 76 -9.92 1.17 12.44
C LEU A 76 -11.05 0.15 12.31
N ILE A 77 -11.73 0.15 11.17
CA ILE A 77 -12.72 -0.86 10.77
C ILE A 77 -12.18 -1.60 9.54
N VAL A 78 -12.24 -2.93 9.59
CA VAL A 78 -11.67 -3.80 8.55
C VAL A 78 -12.76 -4.40 7.66
N HIS A 79 -12.88 -3.89 6.43
CA HIS A 79 -13.84 -4.37 5.45
C HIS A 79 -13.22 -5.42 4.53
N ARG A 80 -13.14 -6.68 5.02
CA ARG A 80 -12.51 -7.79 4.28
C ARG A 80 -13.18 -8.09 2.93
N SER A 81 -14.50 -7.97 2.86
CA SER A 81 -15.29 -8.25 1.65
C SER A 81 -15.01 -7.25 0.53
N PHE A 82 -14.81 -5.99 0.88
CA PHE A 82 -14.56 -4.90 -0.07
C PHE A 82 -13.09 -4.51 -0.18
N LYS A 83 -12.20 -5.21 0.55
CA LYS A 83 -10.75 -5.01 0.54
C LYS A 83 -10.33 -3.57 0.86
N TYR A 84 -10.97 -2.94 1.84
CA TYR A 84 -10.55 -1.63 2.36
C TYR A 84 -10.52 -1.57 3.89
N TYR A 85 -9.70 -0.65 4.38
CA TYR A 85 -9.61 -0.22 5.75
C TYR A 85 -10.31 1.13 5.87
N GLU A 86 -11.14 1.28 6.89
CA GLU A 86 -11.83 2.52 7.19
C GLU A 86 -11.32 3.07 8.51
N PHE A 87 -10.92 4.33 8.51
CA PHE A 87 -10.46 5.07 9.68
C PHE A 87 -11.51 6.11 10.01
N VAL A 88 -12.02 6.08 11.23
CA VAL A 88 -13.05 7.03 11.72
C VAL A 88 -12.46 7.80 12.89
N TYR A 89 -12.54 9.13 12.83
CA TYR A 89 -12.06 9.99 13.90
C TYR A 89 -12.94 9.77 15.14
N THR A 90 -12.34 9.24 16.20
CA THR A 90 -13.00 8.89 17.47
C THR A 90 -12.10 9.33 18.62
N PRO A 91 -11.93 10.65 18.83
CA PRO A 91 -10.91 11.18 19.73
C PRO A 91 -11.10 10.77 21.19
N HIS A 92 -12.27 10.24 21.57
CA HIS A 92 -12.65 10.00 22.97
C HIS A 92 -13.18 8.57 23.23
N GLN A 93 -12.75 7.56 22.47
CA GLN A 93 -13.08 6.17 22.79
C GLN A 93 -11.84 5.38 23.27
N PRO A 94 -11.53 5.41 24.57
CA PRO A 94 -10.62 4.42 25.14
C PRO A 94 -11.25 3.04 25.00
N GLY A 95 -10.61 2.15 24.23
CA GLY A 95 -10.86 0.71 24.29
C GLY A 95 -11.88 0.11 23.31
N ARG A 96 -12.34 0.81 22.26
CA ARG A 96 -13.22 0.17 21.26
C ARG A 96 -12.40 -0.64 20.25
N LEU A 97 -12.26 -1.93 20.51
CA LEU A 97 -12.07 -2.94 19.46
C LEU A 97 -13.46 -3.17 18.84
N ALA A 98 -13.65 -2.75 17.59
CA ALA A 98 -14.81 -3.09 16.77
C ALA A 98 -14.35 -3.96 15.61
#